data_AF-A0AAW5RZP4-F1
#
_entry.id   AF-A0AAW5RZP4-F1
#
_cell.length_a   1.000
_cell.length_b   1.000
_cell.length_c   1.000
_cell.angle_alpha   90.00
_cell.angle_beta   90.00
_cell.angle_gamma   90.00
#
_symmetry.space_group_name_H-M   'P 1'
#
loop_
_entity.id
_entity.type
_entity.pdbx_description
1 polymer ?
#
loop_
_entity_poly.entity_id
_entity_poly.type
_entity_poly.pdbx_seq_one_letter_code
_entity_poly.pdbx_strand_id
1 'polypeptide(L)'
;MDPVRVQALWIAGLFGITLAAISVLMIVNWSRAARGGLARNPYLGIRTPSTLRSEQSWVAGNRAAVRLAPLYLLFNAATCAALVAVALHGWRLVVIFTGSCGLVALIALMICTAIIASRAARAADDHTGLRSAASQSIEMTSITGPFSERATTIFGWIIAVTACAATAFLLITLVDGYVLAIHHQLQPNNTFGFRDSTTRACLPAWYAAQKAGFSWVLFGYGPFLALSILFAVVAAIKNRSPWDVVVVVMAMLVLLIVAVIIAGIHADSVARATAC
;
A
#
# COMPACT_ATOMS: atom_id res chain seq x y z
N MET A 1 1.22 22.35 21.14
CA MET A 1 1.85 21.61 20.01
C MET A 1 1.34 22.22 18.73
N ASP A 2 2.20 22.38 17.72
CA ASP A 2 1.79 22.82 16.38
C ASP A 2 0.67 21.90 15.83
N PRO A 3 -0.46 22.45 15.32
CA PRO A 3 -1.55 21.66 14.75
C PRO A 3 -1.08 20.64 13.69
N VAL A 4 -0.04 20.96 12.90
CA VAL A 4 0.51 20.05 11.89
C VAL A 4 1.18 18.83 12.54
N ARG A 5 1.87 19.04 13.67
CA ARG A 5 2.52 17.97 14.42
C ARG A 5 1.49 17.06 15.10
N VAL A 6 0.41 17.63 15.62
CA VAL A 6 -0.70 16.85 16.20
C VAL A 6 -1.38 16.00 15.13
N GLN A 7 -1.65 16.55 13.95
CA GLN A 7 -2.19 15.78 12.81
C GLN A 7 -1.24 14.65 12.38
N ALA A 8 0.06 14.92 12.28
CA ALA A 8 1.05 13.91 11.91
C ALA A 8 1.08 12.75 12.92
N LEU A 9 0.95 13.02 14.22
CA LEU A 9 0.86 11.99 15.27
C LEU A 9 -0.41 11.17 15.18
N TRP A 10 -1.57 11.78 14.91
CA TRP A 10 -2.82 11.05 14.70
C TRP A 10 -2.74 10.10 13.51
N ILE A 11 -2.17 10.57 12.40
CA ILE A 11 -1.97 9.77 11.18
C ILE A 11 -0.99 8.62 11.45
N ALA A 12 0.13 8.89 12.12
CA ALA A 12 1.09 7.86 12.53
C ALA A 12 0.43 6.79 13.41
N GLY A 13 -0.37 7.23 14.38
CA GLY A 13 -1.14 6.34 15.26
C GLY A 13 -2.11 5.45 14.48
N LEU A 14 -2.86 6.02 13.54
CA LEU A 14 -3.79 5.28 12.68
C LEU A 14 -3.05 4.19 11.88
N PHE A 15 -1.99 4.55 11.16
CA PHE A 15 -1.21 3.56 10.40
C PHE A 15 -0.60 2.48 11.30
N GLY A 16 0.00 2.88 12.42
CA GLY A 16 0.60 1.95 13.37
C GLY A 16 -0.39 0.95 13.95
N ILE A 17 -1.56 1.44 14.41
CA ILE A 17 -2.63 0.60 14.95
C ILE A 17 -3.19 -0.33 13.88
N THR A 18 -3.45 0.16 12.66
CA THR A 18 -3.98 -0.66 11.57
C THR A 18 -3.02 -1.78 11.19
N LEU A 19 -1.73 -1.48 11.00
CA LEU A 19 -0.71 -2.49 10.67
C LEU A 19 -0.54 -3.52 11.81
N ALA A 20 -0.55 -3.05 13.06
CA ALA A 20 -0.51 -3.92 14.23
C ALA A 20 -1.73 -4.85 14.30
N ALA A 21 -2.94 -4.31 14.14
CA ALA A 21 -4.18 -5.06 14.18
C ALA A 21 -4.24 -6.13 13.08
N ILE A 22 -3.88 -5.80 11.84
CA ILE A 22 -3.83 -6.76 10.73
C ILE A 22 -2.87 -7.91 11.06
N SER A 23 -1.63 -7.60 11.45
CA SER A 23 -0.63 -8.63 11.79
C SER A 23 -1.07 -9.51 12.96
N VAL A 24 -1.64 -8.92 14.02
CA VAL A 24 -2.15 -9.67 15.18
C VAL A 24 -3.26 -10.63 14.77
N LEU A 25 -4.27 -10.13 14.03
CA LEU A 25 -5.38 -10.97 13.55
C LEU A 25 -4.87 -12.14 12.71
N MET A 26 -3.91 -11.89 11.81
CA MET A 26 -3.31 -12.93 10.98
C MET A 26 -2.55 -13.97 11.81
N ILE A 27 -1.66 -13.53 12.68
CA ILE A 27 -0.84 -14.43 13.52
C ILE A 27 -1.73 -15.27 14.44
N VAL A 28 -2.76 -14.67 15.06
CA VAL A 28 -3.73 -15.39 15.90
C VAL A 28 -4.43 -16.47 15.08
N ASN A 29 -4.93 -16.13 13.89
CA ASN A 29 -5.61 -17.08 13.01
C ASN A 29 -4.68 -18.23 12.58
N TRP A 30 -3.44 -17.95 12.19
CA TRP A 30 -2.46 -18.98 11.85
C TRP A 30 -2.11 -19.85 13.05
N SER A 31 -1.99 -19.28 14.24
CA SER A 31 -1.68 -20.02 15.46
C SER A 31 -2.81 -20.98 15.85
N ARG A 32 -4.06 -20.57 15.67
CA ARG A 32 -5.24 -21.43 15.89
C ARG A 32 -5.25 -22.59 14.89
N ALA A 33 -4.99 -22.31 13.61
CA ALA A 33 -4.91 -23.33 12.57
C ALA A 33 -3.74 -24.31 12.79
N ALA A 34 -2.55 -23.81 13.16
CA ALA A 34 -1.36 -24.63 13.40
C ALA A 34 -1.48 -25.58 14.59
N ARG A 35 -2.34 -25.24 15.57
CA ARG A 35 -2.67 -26.05 16.74
C ARG A 35 -3.88 -26.97 16.52
N GLY A 36 -4.48 -26.98 15.34
CA GLY A 36 -5.68 -27.76 15.04
C GLY A 36 -6.99 -27.18 15.61
N GLY A 37 -6.95 -26.01 16.25
CA GLY A 37 -8.13 -25.31 16.78
C GLY A 37 -8.95 -24.56 15.73
N LEU A 38 -8.59 -24.70 14.45
CA LEU A 38 -9.32 -24.17 13.31
C LEU A 38 -9.32 -25.23 12.21
N ALA A 39 -10.47 -25.84 11.97
CA ALA A 39 -10.67 -26.77 10.87
C ALA A 39 -10.36 -26.09 9.52
N ARG A 40 -9.89 -26.87 8.55
CA ARG A 40 -9.61 -26.37 7.20
C ARG A 40 -10.85 -25.71 6.61
N ASN A 41 -10.70 -24.44 6.23
CA ASN A 41 -11.80 -23.64 5.70
C ASN A 41 -11.29 -22.55 4.74
N PRO A 42 -12.15 -22.01 3.86
CA PRO A 42 -11.75 -21.00 2.88
C PRO A 42 -11.76 -19.55 3.43
N TYR A 43 -12.06 -19.33 4.71
CA TYR A 43 -12.28 -17.99 5.28
C TYR A 43 -11.16 -17.49 6.19
N LEU A 44 -10.55 -18.35 7.00
CA LEU A 44 -9.59 -18.01 8.06
C LEU A 44 -8.32 -18.86 7.96
N GLY A 45 -7.15 -18.28 8.19
CA GLY A 45 -5.85 -18.96 8.08
C GLY A 45 -5.12 -18.69 6.75
N ILE A 46 -3.97 -19.34 6.52
CA ILE A 46 -3.27 -19.29 5.22
C ILE A 46 -3.97 -20.19 4.21
N ARG A 47 -4.55 -19.55 3.20
CA ARG A 47 -5.42 -20.16 2.21
C ARG A 47 -4.73 -20.15 0.86
N THR A 48 -4.05 -21.24 0.57
CA THR A 48 -3.39 -21.51 -0.71
C THR A 48 -3.94 -22.84 -1.22
N PRO A 49 -3.96 -23.08 -2.54
CA PRO A 49 -4.42 -24.37 -3.08
C PRO A 49 -3.71 -25.57 -2.43
N SER A 50 -2.42 -25.41 -2.09
CA SER A 50 -1.62 -26.41 -1.38
C SER A 50 -2.03 -26.60 0.09
N THR A 51 -2.35 -25.53 0.83
CA THR A 51 -2.76 -25.67 2.25
C THR A 51 -4.17 -26.20 2.41
N LEU A 52 -5.01 -26.11 1.38
CA LEU A 52 -6.38 -26.59 1.40
C LEU A 52 -6.51 -28.05 0.91
N ARG A 53 -5.43 -28.72 0.51
CA ARG A 53 -5.51 -30.05 -0.10
C ARG A 53 -5.85 -31.15 0.90
N SER A 54 -5.21 -31.11 2.07
CA SER A 54 -5.36 -32.10 3.15
C SER A 54 -5.27 -31.43 4.53
N GLU A 55 -5.76 -32.07 5.59
CA GLU A 55 -5.63 -31.54 6.96
C GLU A 55 -4.16 -31.42 7.41
N GLN A 56 -3.31 -32.33 6.95
CA GLN A 56 -1.87 -32.25 7.23
C GLN A 56 -1.23 -31.05 6.52
N SER A 57 -1.54 -30.84 5.24
CA SER A 57 -1.06 -29.68 4.48
C SER A 57 -1.54 -28.34 5.08
N TRP A 58 -2.75 -28.33 5.64
CA TRP A 58 -3.33 -27.19 6.36
C TRP A 58 -2.53 -26.84 7.60
N VAL A 59 -2.29 -27.82 8.48
CA VAL A 59 -1.54 -27.61 9.72
C VAL A 59 -0.08 -27.25 9.41
N ALA A 60 0.55 -27.91 8.44
CA ALA A 60 1.95 -27.67 8.07
C ALA A 60 2.16 -26.25 7.53
N GLY A 61 1.33 -25.79 6.60
CA GLY A 61 1.45 -24.44 6.04
C GLY A 61 1.15 -23.34 7.05
N ASN A 62 0.13 -23.50 7.89
CA ASN A 62 -0.16 -22.53 8.95
C ASN A 62 0.92 -22.53 10.04
N ARG A 63 1.54 -23.67 10.35
CA ARG A 63 2.70 -23.73 11.27
C ARG A 63 3.91 -23.00 10.71
N ALA A 64 4.18 -23.14 9.41
CA ALA A 64 5.24 -22.39 8.75
C ALA A 64 4.97 -20.88 8.77
N ALA A 65 3.72 -20.46 8.58
CA ALA A 65 3.31 -19.06 8.69
C ALA A 65 3.55 -18.47 10.09
N VAL A 66 3.17 -19.20 11.15
CA VAL A 66 3.37 -18.77 12.54
C VAL A 66 4.84 -18.56 12.87
N ARG A 67 5.76 -19.35 12.28
CA ARG A 67 7.22 -19.17 12.49
C ARG A 67 7.72 -17.82 11.98
N LEU A 68 6.98 -17.15 11.08
CA LEU A 68 7.29 -15.82 10.58
C LEU A 68 6.72 -14.70 11.47
N ALA A 69 5.92 -15.01 12.51
CA ALA A 69 5.35 -14.01 13.40
C ALA A 69 6.36 -13.01 14.00
N PRO A 70 7.58 -13.42 14.43
CA PRO A 70 8.58 -12.47 14.90
C PRO A 70 8.98 -11.42 13.86
N LEU A 71 9.01 -11.79 12.58
CA LEU A 71 9.32 -10.87 11.47
C LEU A 71 8.23 -9.81 11.31
N TYR A 72 6.96 -10.18 11.42
CA TYR A 72 5.84 -9.22 11.41
C TYR A 72 5.88 -8.29 12.63
N LEU A 73 6.25 -8.81 13.80
CA LEU A 73 6.40 -8.00 15.01
C LEU A 73 7.52 -6.97 14.85
N LEU A 74 8.71 -7.40 14.40
CA LEU A 74 9.86 -6.54 14.15
C LEU A 74 9.55 -5.50 13.08
N PHE A 75 8.90 -5.91 11.99
CA PHE A 75 8.46 -5.02 10.92
C PHE A 75 7.50 -3.94 11.44
N ASN A 76 6.49 -4.32 12.20
CA ASN A 76 5.54 -3.38 12.79
C ASN A 76 6.22 -2.44 13.80
N ALA A 77 7.11 -2.96 14.65
CA ALA A 77 7.85 -2.15 15.62
C ALA A 77 8.74 -1.12 14.92
N ALA A 78 9.49 -1.53 13.89
CA ALA A 78 10.34 -0.64 13.10
C ALA A 78 9.52 0.43 12.36
N THR A 79 8.40 0.02 11.74
CA THR A 79 7.51 0.95 11.02
C THR A 79 6.87 1.95 11.98
N CYS A 80 6.38 1.51 13.15
CA CYS A 80 5.84 2.40 14.17
C CYS A 80 6.89 3.38 14.71
N ALA A 81 8.12 2.91 14.99
CA ALA A 81 9.21 3.77 15.43
C ALA A 81 9.54 4.84 14.38
N ALA A 82 9.61 4.46 13.10
CA ALA A 82 9.81 5.39 11.99
C ALA A 82 8.67 6.41 11.88
N LEU A 83 7.41 5.96 11.95
CA LEU A 83 6.23 6.82 11.89
C LEU A 83 6.22 7.85 13.02
N VAL A 84 6.51 7.42 14.26
CA VAL A 84 6.57 8.33 15.42
C VAL A 84 7.73 9.31 15.28
N ALA A 85 8.93 8.84 14.90
CA ALA A 85 10.10 9.70 14.71
C ALA A 85 9.82 10.80 13.68
N VAL A 86 9.24 10.44 12.54
CA VAL A 86 8.88 11.39 11.47
C VAL A 86 7.75 12.32 11.92
N ALA A 87 6.75 11.81 12.64
CA ALA A 87 5.63 12.61 13.14
C ALA A 87 6.07 13.67 14.16
N LEU A 88 7.05 13.35 15.01
CA LEU A 88 7.61 14.30 15.99
C LEU A 88 8.28 15.51 15.31
N HIS A 89 8.79 15.33 14.08
CA HIS A 89 9.34 16.42 13.26
C HIS A 89 8.26 17.24 12.55
N GLY A 90 6.98 16.85 12.62
CA GLY A 90 5.87 17.50 11.92
C GLY A 90 5.84 17.21 10.42
N TRP A 91 6.61 16.24 9.93
CA TRP A 91 6.70 15.90 8.51
C TRP A 91 5.54 15.02 8.06
N ARG A 92 4.33 15.59 8.08
CA ARG A 92 3.09 14.86 7.84
C ARG A 92 3.09 14.02 6.55
N LEU A 93 3.60 14.57 5.45
CA LEU A 93 3.66 13.83 4.17
C LEU A 93 4.61 12.63 4.24
N VAL A 94 5.72 12.77 4.97
CA VAL A 94 6.67 11.68 5.16
C VAL A 94 6.05 10.61 6.05
N VAL A 95 5.26 10.97 7.08
CA VAL A 95 4.51 9.99 7.89
C VAL A 95 3.58 9.16 7.01
N ILE A 96 2.78 9.81 6.18
CA ILE A 96 1.84 9.09 5.32
C ILE A 96 2.60 8.22 4.31
N PHE A 97 3.63 8.74 3.66
CA PHE A 97 4.46 7.99 2.73
C PHE A 97 5.09 6.76 3.39
N THR A 98 5.71 6.92 4.57
CA THR A 98 6.25 5.80 5.36
C THR A 98 5.17 4.79 5.73
N GLY A 99 3.97 5.25 6.12
CA GLY A 99 2.83 4.38 6.45
C GLY A 99 2.33 3.57 5.25
N SER A 100 2.22 4.22 4.09
CA SER A 100 1.86 3.57 2.82
C SER A 100 2.92 2.57 2.36
N CYS A 101 4.20 2.93 2.40
CA CYS A 101 5.30 2.00 2.13
C CYS A 101 5.28 0.81 3.10
N GLY A 102 4.97 1.07 4.38
CA GLY A 102 4.78 0.04 5.39
C GLY A 102 3.65 -0.93 5.02
N LEU A 103 2.52 -0.43 4.56
CA LEU A 103 1.41 -1.27 4.11
C LEU A 103 1.81 -2.13 2.89
N VAL A 104 2.49 -1.55 1.89
CA VAL A 104 2.97 -2.29 0.71
C VAL A 104 3.97 -3.37 1.09
N ALA A 105 4.91 -3.06 1.98
CA ALA A 105 5.88 -4.04 2.47
C ALA A 105 5.22 -5.15 3.30
N LEU A 106 4.18 -4.82 4.10
CA LEU A 106 3.37 -5.83 4.79
C LEU A 106 2.69 -6.77 3.79
N ILE A 107 2.14 -6.23 2.70
CA ILE A 107 1.55 -7.05 1.63
C ILE A 107 2.59 -7.97 0.97
N ALA A 108 3.77 -7.44 0.63
CA ALA A 108 4.86 -8.26 0.11
C ALA A 108 5.25 -9.39 1.07
N LEU A 109 5.32 -9.08 2.38
CA LEU A 109 5.57 -10.06 3.41
C LEU A 109 4.48 -11.14 3.49
N MET A 110 3.20 -10.76 3.34
CA MET A 110 2.08 -11.71 3.26
C MET A 110 2.22 -12.68 2.08
N ILE A 111 2.64 -12.20 0.91
CA ILE A 111 2.89 -13.04 -0.27
C ILE A 111 4.02 -14.03 0.01
N CYS A 112 5.15 -13.55 0.52
CA CYS A 112 6.28 -14.41 0.90
C CYS A 112 5.84 -15.49 1.90
N THR A 113 5.04 -15.11 2.89
CA THR A 113 4.46 -16.03 3.88
C THR A 113 3.58 -17.08 3.21
N ALA A 114 2.73 -16.69 2.25
CA ALA A 114 1.90 -17.62 1.49
C ALA A 114 2.74 -18.59 0.63
N ILE A 115 3.83 -18.13 0.03
CA ILE A 115 4.76 -18.98 -0.74
C ILE A 115 5.44 -20.00 0.17
N ILE A 116 5.97 -19.57 1.32
CA ILE A 116 6.63 -20.43 2.30
C ILE A 116 5.64 -21.47 2.85
N ALA A 117 4.44 -21.03 3.21
CA ALA A 117 3.38 -21.93 3.66
C ALA A 117 2.96 -22.93 2.56
N SER A 118 2.92 -22.50 1.29
CA SER A 118 2.63 -23.40 0.17
C SER A 118 3.70 -24.45 -0.02
N ARG A 119 4.98 -24.08 0.14
CA ARG A 119 6.11 -25.02 0.10
C ARG A 119 6.03 -26.03 1.25
N ALA A 120 5.76 -25.57 2.46
CA ALA A 120 5.61 -26.44 3.63
C ALA A 120 4.42 -27.39 3.51
N ALA A 121 3.30 -26.91 2.98
CA ALA A 121 2.11 -27.71 2.73
C ALA A 121 2.37 -28.81 1.69
N ARG A 122 3.08 -28.50 0.59
CA ARG A 122 3.49 -29.49 -0.41
C ARG A 122 4.42 -30.54 0.18
N ALA A 123 5.44 -30.14 0.94
CA ALA A 123 6.35 -31.09 1.57
C ALA A 123 5.63 -32.06 2.54
N ALA A 124 4.63 -31.59 3.27
CA ALA A 124 3.82 -32.44 4.13
C ALA A 124 2.95 -33.43 3.33
N ASP A 125 2.37 -32.98 2.22
CA ASP A 125 1.65 -33.85 1.29
C ASP A 125 2.58 -34.86 0.61
N ASP A 126 3.81 -34.48 0.26
CA ASP A 126 4.78 -35.37 -0.39
C ASP A 126 5.23 -36.51 0.54
N HIS A 127 5.28 -36.31 1.86
CA HIS A 127 5.55 -37.41 2.80
C HIS A 127 4.41 -38.44 2.85
N THR A 128 3.17 -37.98 2.75
CA THR A 128 1.98 -38.84 2.64
C THR A 128 1.91 -39.46 1.24
N GLY A 129 2.32 -38.68 0.24
CA GLY A 129 2.49 -39.04 -1.15
C GLY A 129 3.60 -40.06 -1.38
N LEU A 130 4.67 -40.11 -0.59
CA LEU A 130 5.72 -41.14 -0.64
C LEU A 130 5.19 -42.48 -0.11
N ARG A 131 4.32 -42.45 0.91
CA ARG A 131 3.59 -43.62 1.40
C ARG A 131 2.60 -44.15 0.37
N SER A 132 1.90 -43.28 -0.36
CA SER A 132 1.01 -43.70 -1.45
C SER A 132 1.78 -44.02 -2.75
N ALA A 133 2.91 -43.35 -3.03
CA ALA A 133 3.74 -43.56 -4.23
C ALA A 133 4.55 -44.86 -4.16
N ALA A 134 4.83 -45.41 -2.97
CA ALA A 134 5.26 -46.80 -2.85
C ALA A 134 4.19 -47.79 -3.39
N SER A 135 2.90 -47.41 -3.38
CA SER A 135 1.81 -48.18 -4.01
C SER A 135 1.48 -47.75 -5.45
N GLN A 136 2.01 -46.61 -5.92
CA GLN A 136 1.61 -45.96 -7.18
C GLN A 136 2.78 -45.68 -8.14
N SER A 137 3.99 -46.15 -7.82
CA SER A 137 5.18 -46.16 -8.69
C SER A 137 5.03 -47.00 -9.97
N ILE A 138 3.81 -47.50 -10.24
CA ILE A 138 3.38 -48.06 -11.53
C ILE A 138 2.91 -46.94 -12.49
N GLU A 139 2.56 -45.74 -12.04
CA GLU A 139 1.99 -44.67 -12.90
C GLU A 139 2.82 -43.36 -12.88
N MET A 140 3.90 -43.39 -13.66
CA MET A 140 4.15 -42.40 -14.72
C MET A 140 4.30 -40.90 -14.34
N THR A 141 5.54 -40.50 -14.04
CA THR A 141 6.27 -39.34 -14.63
C THR A 141 5.51 -38.22 -15.38
N SER A 142 5.54 -36.97 -14.86
CA SER A 142 5.80 -35.68 -15.56
C SER A 142 5.51 -34.50 -14.59
N ILE A 143 6.42 -33.62 -14.17
CA ILE A 143 7.33 -32.62 -14.79
C ILE A 143 6.65 -31.30 -15.24
N THR A 144 6.76 -30.30 -14.34
CA THR A 144 6.86 -28.81 -14.46
C THR A 144 5.95 -28.00 -15.40
N GLY A 145 5.28 -26.95 -14.87
CA GLY A 145 4.54 -25.93 -15.63
C GLY A 145 4.64 -24.51 -15.05
N PRO A 146 4.26 -23.47 -15.82
CA PRO A 146 4.45 -22.04 -15.52
C PRO A 146 3.56 -21.55 -14.36
N PHE A 147 3.84 -20.35 -13.81
CA PHE A 147 3.06 -19.74 -12.74
C PHE A 147 1.56 -19.80 -13.04
N SER A 148 0.79 -20.33 -12.09
CA SER A 148 -0.64 -20.59 -12.30
C SER A 148 -1.44 -19.30 -12.50
N GLU A 149 -2.53 -19.40 -13.25
CA GLU A 149 -3.52 -18.34 -13.52
C GLU A 149 -4.01 -17.60 -12.25
N ARG A 150 -3.92 -18.25 -11.08
CA ARG A 150 -4.25 -17.66 -9.78
C ARG A 150 -3.16 -16.72 -9.24
N ALA A 151 -1.89 -16.98 -9.54
CA ALA A 151 -0.79 -16.11 -9.13
C ALA A 151 -0.88 -14.76 -9.85
N THR A 152 -1.20 -14.77 -11.14
CA THR A 152 -1.45 -13.55 -11.93
C THR A 152 -2.61 -12.72 -11.39
N THR A 153 -3.72 -13.34 -10.97
CA THR A 153 -4.83 -12.64 -10.32
C THR A 153 -4.43 -12.00 -8.99
N ILE A 154 -3.70 -12.72 -8.14
CA ILE A 154 -3.24 -12.19 -6.85
C ILE A 154 -2.31 -10.98 -7.06
N PHE A 155 -1.32 -11.10 -7.96
CA PHE A 155 -0.44 -9.98 -8.32
C PHE A 155 -1.20 -8.78 -8.86
N GLY A 156 -2.22 -8.99 -9.70
CA GLY A 156 -3.09 -7.92 -10.21
C GLY A 156 -3.80 -7.15 -9.10
N TRP A 157 -4.37 -7.84 -8.11
CA TRP A 157 -5.04 -7.20 -6.97
C TRP A 157 -4.06 -6.41 -6.08
N ILE A 158 -2.85 -6.93 -5.85
CA ILE A 158 -1.83 -6.22 -5.05
C ILE A 158 -1.42 -4.92 -5.73
N ILE A 159 -1.16 -4.98 -7.04
CA ILE A 159 -0.80 -3.80 -7.83
C ILE A 159 -1.96 -2.79 -7.82
N ALA A 160 -3.20 -3.25 -8.02
CA ALA A 160 -4.37 -2.39 -7.99
C ALA A 160 -4.57 -1.73 -6.62
N VAL A 161 -4.49 -2.48 -5.52
CA VAL A 161 -4.63 -1.92 -4.16
C VAL A 161 -3.53 -0.89 -3.87
N THR A 162 -2.30 -1.19 -4.28
CA THR A 162 -1.15 -0.28 -4.09
C THR A 162 -1.32 0.99 -4.92
N ALA A 163 -1.73 0.86 -6.18
CA ALA A 163 -2.04 1.99 -7.06
C ALA A 163 -3.18 2.85 -6.50
N CYS A 164 -4.25 2.22 -6.01
CA CYS A 164 -5.37 2.93 -5.38
C CYS A 164 -4.93 3.68 -4.11
N ALA A 165 -4.13 3.04 -3.26
CA ALA A 165 -3.62 3.66 -2.04
C ALA A 165 -2.71 4.86 -2.35
N ALA A 166 -1.79 4.72 -3.31
CA ALA A 166 -0.93 5.81 -3.76
C ALA A 166 -1.73 6.98 -4.37
N THR A 167 -2.77 6.66 -5.15
CA THR A 167 -3.63 7.67 -5.78
C THR A 167 -4.50 8.41 -4.75
N ALA A 168 -5.08 7.67 -3.80
CA ALA A 168 -5.82 8.26 -2.69
C ALA A 168 -4.92 9.17 -1.83
N PHE A 169 -3.66 8.76 -1.60
CA PHE A 169 -2.68 9.60 -0.91
C PHE A 169 -2.43 10.94 -1.62
N LEU A 170 -2.25 10.91 -2.95
CA LEU A 170 -2.08 12.13 -3.74
C LEU A 170 -3.31 13.04 -3.66
N LEU A 171 -4.51 12.47 -3.80
CA LEU A 171 -5.76 13.24 -3.71
C LEU A 171 -5.95 13.87 -2.33
N ILE A 172 -5.76 13.12 -1.25
CA ILE A 172 -5.88 13.64 0.12
C ILE A 172 -4.86 14.77 0.35
N THR A 173 -3.63 14.61 -0.14
CA THR A 173 -2.60 15.65 -0.02
C THR A 173 -2.96 16.93 -0.78
N LEU A 174 -3.57 16.80 -1.97
CA LEU A 174 -4.03 17.94 -2.76
C LEU A 174 -5.23 18.65 -2.12
N VAL A 175 -6.21 17.89 -1.63
CA VAL A 175 -7.38 18.43 -0.92
C VAL A 175 -6.94 19.19 0.33
N ASP A 176 -6.08 18.58 1.14
CA ASP A 176 -5.64 19.20 2.37
C ASP A 176 -4.78 20.45 2.11
N GLY A 177 -3.85 20.39 1.14
CA GLY A 177 -3.10 21.57 0.70
C GLY A 177 -4.00 22.71 0.22
N TYR A 178 -5.05 22.38 -0.53
CA TYR A 178 -6.07 23.34 -0.94
C TYR A 178 -6.82 23.95 0.26
N VAL A 179 -7.30 23.12 1.20
CA VAL A 179 -8.02 23.56 2.40
C VAL A 179 -7.16 24.49 3.26
N LEU A 180 -5.90 24.13 3.51
CA LEU A 180 -4.98 24.97 4.26
C LEU A 180 -4.67 26.29 3.53
N ALA A 181 -4.63 26.27 2.20
CA ALA A 181 -4.39 27.47 1.39
C ALA A 181 -5.59 28.44 1.42
N ILE A 182 -6.83 27.95 1.30
CA ILE A 182 -8.03 28.82 1.33
C ILE A 182 -8.27 29.45 2.70
N HIS A 183 -7.86 28.79 3.78
CA HIS A 183 -8.02 29.29 5.15
C HIS A 183 -6.80 30.09 5.64
N HIS A 184 -5.82 30.36 4.78
CA HIS A 184 -4.58 31.07 5.15
C HIS A 184 -3.85 30.41 6.33
N GLN A 185 -3.93 29.08 6.44
CA GLN A 185 -3.30 28.30 7.51
C GLN A 185 -1.98 27.66 7.05
N LEU A 186 -1.75 27.57 5.73
CA LEU A 186 -0.50 27.05 5.19
C LEU A 186 0.62 28.08 5.27
N GLN A 187 1.37 28.11 6.37
CA GLN A 187 2.49 29.05 6.53
C GLN A 187 3.62 28.81 5.50
N PRO A 188 4.34 29.87 5.07
CA PRO A 188 5.54 29.74 4.25
C PRO A 188 6.52 28.74 4.84
N ASN A 189 6.88 27.75 4.03
CA ASN A 189 7.74 26.67 4.48
C ASN A 189 8.64 26.15 3.33
N ASN A 190 9.54 25.23 3.69
CA ASN A 190 10.52 24.67 2.77
C ASN A 190 10.17 23.28 2.23
N THR A 191 9.04 22.70 2.62
CA THR A 191 8.75 21.27 2.38
C THR A 191 7.48 21.02 1.58
N PHE A 192 6.50 21.91 1.62
CA PHE A 192 5.16 21.70 1.08
C PHE A 192 4.61 22.96 0.40
N GLY A 193 3.98 22.76 -0.76
CA GLY A 193 3.42 23.83 -1.60
C GLY A 193 4.30 24.22 -2.79
N PHE A 194 3.76 25.13 -3.60
CA PHE A 194 4.42 25.73 -4.77
C PHE A 194 5.42 26.78 -4.30
N ARG A 195 6.71 26.55 -4.58
CA ARG A 195 7.80 27.32 -3.98
C ARG A 195 8.65 27.90 -5.10
N ASP A 196 8.57 29.22 -5.23
CA ASP A 196 9.48 30.03 -6.03
C ASP A 196 9.88 31.31 -5.27
N SER A 197 10.94 31.97 -5.72
CA SER A 197 11.39 33.28 -5.23
C SER A 197 10.26 34.30 -5.13
N THR A 198 9.39 34.36 -6.14
CA THR A 198 8.23 35.27 -6.22
C THR A 198 7.14 34.92 -5.20
N THR A 199 6.82 33.62 -5.06
CA THR A 199 5.79 33.14 -4.13
C THR A 199 6.15 33.40 -2.67
N ARG A 200 7.44 33.61 -2.37
CA ARG A 200 7.97 33.88 -1.03
C ARG A 200 8.22 35.35 -0.77
N ALA A 201 7.97 36.23 -1.74
CA ALA A 201 8.26 37.66 -1.61
C ALA A 201 7.45 38.31 -0.47
N CYS A 202 6.18 37.94 -0.31
CA CYS A 202 5.33 38.41 0.77
C CYS A 202 4.23 37.39 1.12
N LEU A 203 3.64 37.54 2.31
CA LEU A 203 2.61 36.62 2.81
C LEU A 203 1.33 36.57 1.94
N PRO A 204 0.81 37.70 1.41
CA PRO A 204 -0.31 37.68 0.45
C PRO A 204 0.01 36.90 -0.83
N ALA A 205 1.18 37.11 -1.42
CA ALA A 205 1.63 36.41 -2.62
C ALA A 205 1.76 34.89 -2.38
N TRP A 206 2.24 34.49 -1.21
CA TRP A 206 2.31 33.09 -0.82
C TRP A 206 0.93 32.42 -0.84
N TYR A 207 -0.06 32.98 -0.13
CA TYR A 207 -1.39 32.37 -0.06
C TYR A 207 -2.12 32.36 -1.40
N ALA A 208 -1.98 33.44 -2.18
CA ALA A 208 -2.57 33.52 -3.53
C ALA A 208 -1.99 32.44 -4.45
N ALA A 209 -0.66 32.25 -4.41
CA ALA A 209 0.03 31.21 -5.18
C ALA A 209 -0.39 29.79 -4.77
N GLN A 210 -0.42 29.50 -3.46
CA GLN A 210 -0.83 28.17 -2.98
C GLN A 210 -2.27 27.85 -3.38
N LYS A 211 -3.19 28.79 -3.19
CA LYS A 211 -4.59 28.62 -3.56
C LYS A 211 -4.71 28.35 -5.06
N ALA A 212 -4.06 29.15 -5.90
CA ALA A 212 -4.10 28.99 -7.35
C ALA A 212 -3.52 27.63 -7.80
N GLY A 213 -2.33 27.29 -7.33
CA GLY A 213 -1.66 26.03 -7.69
C GLY A 213 -2.44 24.80 -7.24
N PHE A 214 -2.90 24.76 -5.98
CA PHE A 214 -3.67 23.62 -5.47
C PHE A 214 -5.04 23.50 -6.15
N SER A 215 -5.71 24.62 -6.47
CA SER A 215 -6.96 24.59 -7.25
C SER A 215 -6.74 23.95 -8.61
N TRP A 216 -5.67 24.33 -9.30
CA TRP A 216 -5.37 23.84 -10.64
C TRP A 216 -5.09 22.33 -10.63
N VAL A 217 -4.26 21.84 -9.71
CA VAL A 217 -3.98 20.40 -9.62
C VAL A 217 -5.19 19.62 -9.12
N LEU A 218 -5.91 20.12 -8.11
CA LEU A 218 -7.05 19.40 -7.54
C LEU A 218 -8.22 19.30 -8.52
N PHE A 219 -8.62 20.39 -9.15
CA PHE A 219 -9.79 20.39 -10.04
C PHE A 219 -9.43 20.04 -11.49
N GLY A 220 -8.22 20.36 -11.94
CA GLY A 220 -7.75 19.99 -13.27
C GLY A 220 -7.31 18.52 -13.35
N TYR A 221 -6.52 18.06 -12.37
CA TYR A 221 -5.92 16.72 -12.41
C TYR A 221 -6.58 15.70 -11.46
N GLY A 222 -7.21 16.15 -10.37
CA GLY A 222 -7.91 15.27 -9.42
C GLY A 222 -8.95 14.33 -10.04
N PRO A 223 -9.76 14.74 -11.04
CA PRO A 223 -10.68 13.82 -11.72
C PRO A 223 -9.95 12.65 -12.41
N PHE A 224 -8.78 12.88 -13.00
CA PHE A 224 -7.98 11.82 -13.63
C PHE A 224 -7.41 10.84 -12.60
N LEU A 225 -6.99 11.32 -11.43
CA LEU A 225 -6.61 10.47 -10.30
C LEU A 225 -7.81 9.64 -9.78
N ALA A 226 -8.99 10.24 -9.66
CA ALA A 226 -10.18 9.49 -9.25
C ALA A 226 -10.55 8.39 -10.27
N LEU A 227 -10.44 8.71 -11.57
CA LEU A 227 -10.65 7.74 -12.65
C LEU A 227 -9.60 6.63 -12.68
N SER A 228 -8.34 6.92 -12.31
CA SER A 228 -7.29 5.89 -12.27
C SER A 228 -7.53 4.86 -11.15
N ILE A 229 -8.12 5.26 -10.02
CA ILE A 229 -8.59 4.33 -8.98
C ILE A 229 -9.66 3.40 -9.56
N LEU A 230 -10.68 3.97 -10.21
CA LEU A 230 -11.74 3.18 -10.83
C LEU A 230 -11.18 2.21 -11.88
N PHE A 231 -10.24 2.67 -12.71
CA PHE A 231 -9.59 1.84 -13.71
C PHE A 231 -8.81 0.68 -13.08
N ALA A 232 -8.01 0.94 -12.04
CA ALA A 232 -7.24 -0.10 -11.35
C ALA A 232 -8.15 -1.17 -10.74
N VAL A 233 -9.28 -0.75 -10.14
CA VAL A 233 -10.28 -1.66 -9.58
C VAL A 233 -10.96 -2.48 -10.68
N VAL A 234 -11.41 -1.85 -11.77
CA VAL A 234 -12.05 -2.54 -12.90
C VAL A 234 -11.08 -3.51 -13.59
N ALA A 235 -9.82 -3.12 -13.76
CA ALA A 235 -8.78 -3.97 -14.33
C ALA A 235 -8.53 -5.22 -13.45
N ALA A 236 -8.49 -5.04 -12.13
CA ALA A 236 -8.37 -6.16 -11.19
C ALA A 236 -9.60 -7.08 -11.21
N ILE A 237 -10.82 -6.53 -11.25
CA ILE A 237 -12.07 -7.31 -11.34
C ILE A 237 -12.11 -8.12 -12.65
N LYS A 238 -11.67 -7.51 -13.77
CA LYS A 238 -11.66 -8.16 -15.08
C LYS A 238 -10.44 -9.07 -15.33
N ASN A 239 -9.61 -9.32 -14.31
CA ASN A 239 -8.36 -10.10 -14.43
C ASN A 239 -7.48 -9.65 -15.61
N ARG A 240 -7.41 -8.34 -15.86
CA ARG A 240 -6.50 -7.78 -16.87
C ARG A 240 -5.04 -8.02 -16.47
N SER A 241 -4.14 -7.98 -17.46
CA SER A 241 -2.72 -8.18 -17.21
C SER A 241 -2.24 -7.16 -16.16
N PRO A 242 -1.49 -7.59 -15.12
CA PRO A 242 -0.95 -6.68 -14.12
C PRO A 242 -0.09 -5.57 -14.74
N TRP A 243 0.54 -5.86 -15.88
CA TRP A 243 1.35 -4.91 -16.64
C TRP A 243 0.53 -3.75 -17.22
N ASP A 244 -0.72 -4.00 -17.63
CA ASP A 244 -1.60 -2.94 -18.14
C ASP A 244 -1.89 -1.91 -17.04
N VAL A 245 -2.09 -2.39 -15.81
CA VAL A 245 -2.30 -1.53 -14.63
C VAL A 245 -1.05 -0.72 -14.32
N VAL A 246 0.13 -1.34 -14.37
CA VAL A 246 1.41 -0.64 -14.15
C VAL A 246 1.62 0.45 -15.19
N VAL A 247 1.40 0.16 -16.48
CA VAL A 247 1.56 1.14 -17.56
C VAL A 247 0.63 2.34 -17.37
N VAL A 248 -0.63 2.10 -17.03
CA VAL A 248 -1.60 3.18 -16.79
C VAL A 248 -1.22 4.01 -15.55
N VAL A 249 -0.79 3.37 -14.46
CA VAL A 249 -0.32 4.08 -13.26
C VAL A 249 0.89 4.96 -13.58
N MET A 250 1.86 4.44 -14.34
CA MET A 250 3.03 5.21 -14.76
C MET A 250 2.66 6.38 -15.68
N ALA A 251 1.74 6.17 -16.63
CA ALA A 251 1.25 7.23 -17.50
C ALA A 251 0.56 8.36 -16.69
N MET A 252 -0.22 7.99 -15.67
CA MET A 252 -0.84 8.96 -14.75
C MET A 252 0.22 9.70 -13.93
N LEU A 253 1.28 9.04 -13.46
CA LEU A 253 2.36 9.75 -12.77
C LEU A 253 3.05 10.78 -13.67
N VAL A 254 3.27 10.45 -14.95
CA VAL A 254 3.83 11.41 -15.92
C VAL A 254 2.90 12.60 -16.13
N LEU A 255 1.59 12.37 -16.29
CA LEU A 255 0.61 13.45 -16.42
C LEU A 255 0.52 14.32 -15.16
N LEU A 256 0.64 13.71 -13.97
CA LEU A 256 0.71 14.45 -12.71
C LEU A 256 1.90 15.41 -12.68
N ILE A 257 3.08 14.96 -13.11
CA ILE A 257 4.29 15.81 -13.15
C ILE A 257 4.03 17.03 -14.04
N VAL A 258 3.47 16.81 -15.23
CA VAL A 258 3.12 17.90 -16.16
C VAL A 258 2.09 18.85 -15.52
N ALA A 259 1.05 18.31 -14.89
CA ALA A 259 0.03 19.11 -14.21
C ALA A 259 0.61 19.95 -13.05
N VAL A 260 1.53 19.39 -12.26
CA VAL A 260 2.21 20.11 -11.17
C VAL A 260 3.11 21.22 -11.70
N ILE A 261 3.81 20.99 -12.83
CA ILE A 261 4.61 22.04 -13.48
C ILE A 261 3.72 23.19 -13.95
N ILE A 262 2.62 22.88 -14.66
CA ILE A 262 1.67 23.90 -15.14
C ILE A 262 1.08 24.67 -13.95
N ALA A 263 0.67 23.96 -12.90
CA ALA A 263 0.17 24.59 -11.68
C ALA A 263 1.21 25.46 -10.98
N GLY A 264 2.49 25.08 -11.02
CA GLY A 264 3.59 25.90 -10.50
C GLY A 264 3.78 27.19 -11.29
N ILE A 265 3.76 27.12 -12.63
CA ILE A 265 3.83 28.30 -13.51
C ILE A 265 2.64 29.23 -13.24
N HIS A 266 1.45 28.66 -13.08
CA HIS A 266 0.25 29.43 -12.78
C HIS A 266 0.30 30.07 -11.38
N ALA A 267 0.75 29.33 -10.37
CA ALA A 267 0.93 29.83 -9.01
C ALA A 267 1.92 31.01 -8.96
N ASP A 268 3.02 30.93 -9.70
CA ASP A 268 4.01 32.01 -9.84
C ASP A 268 3.43 33.23 -10.57
N SER A 269 2.67 33.03 -11.65
CA SER A 269 1.97 34.13 -12.33
C SER A 269 1.02 34.88 -11.40
N VAL A 270 0.28 34.16 -10.55
CA VAL A 270 -0.64 34.76 -9.57
C VAL A 270 0.13 35.49 -8.46
N ALA A 271 1.26 34.92 -8.00
CA ALA A 271 2.14 35.59 -7.04
C ALA A 271 2.61 36.94 -7.54
N ARG A 272 3.07 37.02 -8.81
CA ARG A 272 3.54 38.26 -9.44
C ARG A 272 2.45 39.32 -9.62
N ALA A 273 1.20 38.89 -9.79
CA ALA A 273 0.06 39.79 -9.90
C ALA A 273 -0.46 40.28 -8.52
N THR A 274 0.01 39.68 -7.42
CA THR A 274 -0.44 40.04 -6.08
C THR A 274 0.40 41.18 -5.53
N ALA A 275 -0.26 42.25 -5.09
CA ALA A 275 0.43 43.37 -4.45
C ALA A 275 0.97 42.94 -3.07
N CYS A 276 2.26 43.19 -2.89
CA CYS A 276 2.92 43.35 -1.61
C CYS A 276 3.01 44.86 -1.33
#